data_AF-A0A1I7V4B8-F1
#
_entry.id   AF-A0A1I7V4B8-F1
#
_cell.length_a   1.000
_cell.length_b   1.000
_cell.length_c   1.000
_cell.angle_alpha   90.00
_cell.angle_beta   90.00
_cell.angle_gamma   90.00
#
_symmetry.space_group_name_H-M   'P 1'
#
loop_
_entity.id
_entity.type
_entity.pdbx_description
1 polymer ?
#
loop_
_entity_poly.entity_id
_entity_poly.type
_entity_poly.pdbx_seq_one_letter_code
_entity_poly.pdbx_strand_id
1 'polypeptide(L)'
;MKFILNILLVSSFIALASAACEVCACDTLPPTFTQEIFDERINDSGVETRTYVAPNSVKIVNCEIVLECTFSPTSDYDVGRKVVLTETDDSTSIEITGVTCKGGAQWDYDGQNVTYIGCYLAQEKELEGQ
;
A
#
# COMPACT_ATOMS: atom_id res chain seq x y z
N MET A 1 41.49 -27.30 -45.56
CA MET A 1 40.07 -27.02 -45.24
C MET A 1 39.85 -27.18 -43.75
N LYS A 2 40.00 -26.10 -42.97
CA LYS A 2 39.64 -26.00 -41.53
C LYS A 2 39.56 -24.50 -41.21
N PHE A 3 38.46 -23.85 -41.59
CA PHE A 3 38.24 -22.42 -41.31
C PHE A 3 36.74 -22.11 -41.13
N ILE A 4 35.98 -23.03 -40.54
CA ILE A 4 34.56 -22.82 -40.22
C ILE A 4 34.30 -23.40 -38.83
N LEU A 5 34.85 -22.81 -37.77
CA LEU A 5 34.37 -23.06 -36.41
C LEU A 5 34.97 -22.06 -35.43
N ASN A 6 34.62 -20.77 -35.53
CA ASN A 6 34.89 -19.81 -34.44
C ASN A 6 34.07 -18.52 -34.48
N ILE A 7 32.95 -18.46 -35.21
CA ILE A 7 32.06 -17.27 -35.24
C ILE A 7 30.70 -17.63 -34.63
N LEU A 8 30.70 -18.30 -33.48
CA LEU A 8 29.47 -18.65 -32.74
C LEU A 8 29.54 -18.21 -31.27
N LEU A 9 30.42 -17.26 -30.94
CA LEU A 9 30.71 -16.85 -29.56
C LEU A 9 30.67 -15.34 -29.30
N VAL A 10 30.10 -14.52 -30.19
CA VAL A 10 30.10 -13.05 -30.02
C VAL A 10 28.74 -12.38 -30.30
N SER A 11 27.62 -13.03 -30.02
CA SER A 11 26.32 -12.37 -30.21
C SER A 11 25.21 -12.71 -29.22
N SER A 12 25.51 -13.41 -28.12
CA SER A 12 24.52 -13.73 -27.08
C SER A 12 24.69 -12.95 -25.77
N PHE A 13 25.38 -11.81 -25.79
CA PHE A 13 25.53 -10.90 -24.63
C PHE A 13 24.77 -9.57 -24.78
N ILE A 14 23.54 -9.62 -25.32
CA ILE A 14 22.54 -8.56 -25.10
C ILE A 14 21.30 -9.21 -24.49
N ALA A 15 21.47 -9.79 -23.30
CA ALA A 15 20.36 -10.34 -22.52
C ALA A 15 20.56 -10.07 -21.01
N LEU A 16 21.31 -9.04 -20.65
CA LEU A 16 21.61 -8.69 -19.26
C LEU A 16 21.57 -7.17 -19.10
N ALA A 17 20.38 -6.58 -19.00
CA ALA A 17 20.19 -5.26 -18.36
C ALA A 17 18.72 -4.83 -18.14
N SER A 18 17.68 -5.66 -18.35
CA SER A 18 16.33 -5.27 -17.92
C SER A 18 16.04 -5.59 -16.45
N ALA A 19 16.98 -6.20 -15.72
CA ALA A 19 16.80 -6.63 -14.33
C ALA A 19 17.31 -5.64 -13.26
N ALA A 20 17.62 -4.39 -13.60
CA ALA A 20 18.21 -3.45 -12.63
C ALA A 20 17.70 -2.01 -12.72
N CYS A 21 16.60 -1.78 -13.42
CA CYS A 21 15.82 -0.56 -13.30
C CYS A 21 14.37 -0.95 -13.05
N GLU A 22 14.05 -1.50 -11.87
CA GLU A 22 12.77 -1.16 -11.24
C GLU A 22 12.83 0.35 -10.95
N VAL A 23 12.73 1.16 -12.01
CA VAL A 23 12.13 2.47 -11.89
C VAL A 23 10.80 2.15 -11.25
N CYS A 24 10.56 2.73 -10.08
CA CYS A 24 9.28 2.69 -9.41
C CYS A 24 8.17 2.72 -10.44
N ALA A 25 7.55 1.56 -10.67
CA ALA A 25 6.79 1.44 -11.90
C ALA A 25 5.57 2.37 -11.83
N CYS A 26 5.06 2.64 -10.63
CA CYS A 26 3.94 3.51 -10.37
C CYS A 26 4.44 4.92 -10.10
N ASP A 27 4.06 5.86 -10.97
CA ASP A 27 4.26 7.30 -10.76
C ASP A 27 3.04 7.96 -10.10
N THR A 28 1.93 7.22 -9.97
CA THR A 28 0.67 7.68 -9.39
C THR A 28 0.40 7.02 -8.05
N LEU A 29 -0.10 7.79 -7.09
CA LEU A 29 -0.55 7.27 -5.80
C LEU A 29 -1.99 6.75 -5.91
N PRO A 30 -2.38 5.74 -5.09
CA PRO A 30 -3.79 5.46 -4.88
C PRO A 30 -4.49 6.70 -4.28
N PRO A 31 -5.78 6.90 -4.56
CA PRO A 31 -6.52 8.00 -3.96
C PRO A 31 -6.64 7.79 -2.45
N THR A 32 -6.74 8.88 -1.71
CA THR A 32 -7.04 8.82 -0.27
C THR A 32 -8.54 8.65 -0.05
N PHE A 33 -8.96 7.80 0.89
CA PHE A 33 -10.38 7.74 1.24
C PHE A 33 -10.84 9.04 1.94
N THR A 34 -12.07 9.46 1.63
CA THR A 34 -12.74 10.61 2.24
C THR A 34 -13.44 10.18 3.53
N GLN A 35 -13.98 11.16 4.26
CA GLN A 35 -14.91 10.90 5.37
C GLN A 35 -16.08 10.01 4.93
N GLU A 36 -16.65 10.27 3.74
CA GLU A 36 -17.78 9.50 3.20
C GLU A 36 -17.42 8.02 2.99
N ILE A 37 -16.27 7.75 2.36
CA ILE A 37 -15.77 6.38 2.17
C ILE A 37 -15.47 5.72 3.52
N PHE A 38 -14.91 6.49 4.46
CA PHE A 38 -14.66 6.00 5.81
C PHE A 38 -15.97 5.58 6.49
N ASP A 39 -17.01 6.41 6.46
CA ASP A 39 -18.29 6.12 7.09
C ASP A 39 -19.00 4.93 6.44
N GLU A 40 -18.88 4.77 5.11
CA GLU A 40 -19.49 3.67 4.37
C GLU A 40 -18.76 2.33 4.55
N ARG A 41 -17.43 2.33 4.48
CA ARG A 41 -16.63 1.09 4.32
C ARG A 41 -15.73 0.75 5.50
N ILE A 42 -15.47 1.69 6.41
CA ILE A 42 -14.48 1.52 7.48
C ILE A 42 -15.12 1.65 8.86
N ASN A 43 -16.03 2.60 9.08
CA ASN A 43 -16.48 2.98 10.40
C ASN A 43 -17.26 1.85 11.12
N ASP A 44 -17.95 0.99 10.37
CA ASP A 44 -18.70 -0.14 10.93
C ASP A 44 -17.79 -1.33 11.29
N SER A 45 -17.20 -1.27 12.48
CA SER A 45 -16.32 -2.32 13.01
C SER A 45 -17.01 -3.27 13.99
N GLY A 46 -18.06 -2.81 14.69
CA GLY A 46 -18.73 -3.56 15.77
C GLY A 46 -17.86 -3.83 17.02
N VAL A 47 -16.52 -3.78 16.92
CA VAL A 47 -15.57 -4.15 17.98
C VAL A 47 -14.81 -2.95 18.56
N GLU A 48 -14.55 -1.93 17.76
CA GLU A 48 -13.83 -0.71 18.16
C GLU A 48 -14.57 0.54 17.67
N THR A 49 -14.30 1.69 18.29
CA THR A 49 -14.75 2.98 17.77
C THR A 49 -13.68 3.53 16.83
N ARG A 50 -14.06 3.91 15.62
CA ARG A 50 -13.12 4.44 14.62
C ARG A 50 -13.43 5.91 14.38
N THR A 51 -12.39 6.73 14.25
CA THR A 51 -12.51 8.14 13.88
C THR A 51 -11.65 8.42 12.66
N TYR A 52 -12.26 9.00 11.62
CA TYR A 52 -11.53 9.40 10.42
C TYR A 52 -10.38 10.37 10.73
N VAL A 53 -9.24 10.16 10.07
CA VAL A 53 -8.09 11.07 10.12
C VAL A 53 -7.67 11.38 8.70
N ALA A 54 -7.81 12.64 8.29
CA ALA A 54 -7.32 13.10 7.00
C ALA A 54 -5.78 12.99 6.95
N PRO A 55 -5.21 12.39 5.89
CA PRO A 55 -3.77 12.40 5.70
C PRO A 55 -3.21 13.81 5.49
N ASN A 56 -2.06 14.11 6.09
CA ASN A 56 -1.32 15.35 5.87
C ASN A 56 -0.58 15.32 4.54
N SER A 57 -0.03 14.15 4.18
CA SER A 57 0.76 13.96 2.98
C SER A 57 0.73 12.49 2.56
N VAL A 58 0.79 12.28 1.25
CA VAL A 58 0.98 10.97 0.62
C VAL A 58 2.06 11.12 -0.43
N LYS A 59 3.06 10.23 -0.40
CA LYS A 59 4.20 10.28 -1.33
C LYS A 59 4.74 8.88 -1.59
N ILE A 60 5.43 8.71 -2.71
CA ILE A 60 6.18 7.49 -3.03
C ILE A 60 7.64 7.75 -2.69
N VAL A 61 8.24 6.93 -1.83
CA VAL A 61 9.65 7.01 -1.47
C VAL A 61 10.24 5.61 -1.59
N ASN A 62 11.30 5.44 -2.38
CA ASN A 62 11.95 4.14 -2.59
C ASN A 62 10.96 3.01 -2.94
N CYS A 63 9.91 3.32 -3.70
CA CYS A 63 8.87 2.37 -4.10
C CYS A 63 7.96 1.84 -3.02
N GLU A 64 7.88 2.60 -1.94
CA GLU A 64 6.92 2.42 -0.88
C GLU A 64 6.01 3.64 -0.81
N ILE A 65 4.72 3.39 -0.52
CA ILE A 65 3.79 4.47 -0.20
C ILE A 65 4.07 4.91 1.23
N VAL A 66 4.45 6.18 1.36
CA VAL A 66 4.58 6.85 2.65
C VAL A 66 3.35 7.71 2.88
N LEU A 67 2.56 7.32 3.87
CA LEU A 67 1.38 8.02 4.33
C LEU A 67 1.67 8.73 5.65
N GLU A 68 1.51 10.04 5.71
CA GLU A 68 1.73 10.85 6.91
C GLU A 68 0.41 11.34 7.48
N CYS A 69 0.16 11.04 8.75
CA CYS A 69 -1.08 11.37 9.45
C CYS A 69 -0.76 11.86 10.87
N THR A 70 -1.50 12.86 11.32
CA THR A 70 -1.40 13.36 12.70
C THR A 70 -2.52 12.72 13.51
N PHE A 71 -2.16 11.82 14.42
CA PHE A 71 -3.09 11.23 15.37
C PHE A 71 -3.13 12.09 16.64
N SER A 72 -4.34 12.34 17.14
CA SER A 72 -4.57 13.05 18.40
C SER A 72 -5.27 12.10 19.37
N PRO A 73 -4.54 11.13 19.96
CA PRO A 73 -5.12 10.21 20.92
C PRO A 73 -5.62 10.97 22.15
N THR A 74 -6.81 10.60 22.60
CA THR A 74 -7.46 11.09 23.81
C THR A 74 -7.38 10.08 24.96
N SER A 75 -6.93 8.87 24.65
CA SER A 75 -6.80 7.72 25.55
C SER A 75 -5.57 6.89 25.18
N ASP A 76 -5.02 6.13 26.14
CA ASP A 76 -3.93 5.18 25.90
C ASP A 76 -4.37 3.98 25.04
N TYR A 77 -5.69 3.79 24.87
CA TYR A 77 -6.28 2.76 24.01
C TYR A 77 -6.49 3.24 22.56
N ASP A 78 -6.16 4.50 22.27
CA ASP A 78 -6.27 5.06 20.92
C ASP A 78 -5.04 4.68 20.08
N VAL A 79 -5.26 3.92 19.01
CA VAL A 79 -4.23 3.46 18.08
C VAL A 79 -4.42 4.13 16.72
N GLY A 80 -3.41 4.88 16.28
CA GLY A 80 -3.39 5.47 14.94
C GLY A 80 -3.11 4.41 13.87
N ARG A 81 -4.02 4.26 12.91
CA ARG A 81 -3.94 3.25 11.84
C ARG A 81 -3.74 3.95 10.48
N LYS A 82 -2.80 3.44 9.70
CA LYS A 82 -2.55 3.82 8.30
C LYS A 82 -2.89 2.62 7.43
N VAL A 83 -3.91 2.74 6.59
CA VAL A 83 -4.56 1.56 6.03
C VAL A 83 -4.80 1.66 4.54
N VAL A 84 -4.98 0.48 3.95
CA VAL A 84 -5.28 0.23 2.55
C VAL A 84 -6.68 -0.38 2.46
N LEU A 85 -7.45 0.07 1.47
CA LEU A 85 -8.67 -0.59 1.03
C LEU A 85 -8.46 -1.24 -0.32
N THR A 86 -8.89 -2.49 -0.44
CA THR A 86 -8.95 -3.21 -1.71
C THR A 86 -10.36 -3.17 -2.28
N GLU A 87 -10.58 -3.83 -3.42
CA GLU A 87 -11.92 -3.96 -4.02
C GLU A 87 -12.87 -4.81 -3.17
N THR A 88 -12.36 -5.76 -2.38
CA THR A 88 -13.21 -6.72 -1.64
C THR A 88 -13.27 -6.47 -0.14
N ASP A 89 -12.34 -5.70 0.42
CA ASP A 89 -12.27 -5.51 1.87
C ASP A 89 -13.05 -4.28 2.32
N ASP A 90 -14.23 -4.54 2.88
CA ASP A 90 -14.93 -3.61 3.76
C ASP A 90 -14.55 -3.96 5.21
N SER A 91 -14.26 -2.94 6.02
CA SER A 91 -13.96 -3.02 7.46
C SER A 91 -12.67 -3.76 7.89
N THR A 92 -12.02 -4.53 7.00
CA THR A 92 -10.69 -5.13 7.23
C THR A 92 -9.61 -4.20 6.70
N SER A 93 -9.40 -3.11 7.43
CA SER A 93 -8.38 -2.13 7.10
C SER A 93 -7.00 -2.71 7.43
N ILE A 94 -6.20 -2.99 6.39
CA ILE A 94 -4.89 -3.62 6.55
C ILE A 94 -3.82 -2.54 6.57
N GLU A 95 -2.81 -2.69 7.43
CA GLU A 95 -1.70 -1.74 7.50
C GLU A 95 -1.04 -1.56 6.13
N ILE A 96 -0.66 -0.33 5.80
CA ILE A 96 -0.13 0.06 4.47
C ILE A 96 1.20 -0.61 4.07
N THR A 97 1.74 -1.48 4.93
CA THR A 97 2.95 -2.25 4.66
C THR A 97 2.70 -3.31 3.59
N GLY A 98 3.65 -3.54 2.68
CA GLY A 98 3.54 -4.63 1.70
C GLY A 98 2.71 -4.31 0.45
N VAL A 99 2.32 -3.05 0.25
CA VAL A 99 1.71 -2.60 -1.00
C VAL A 99 2.78 -2.52 -2.10
N THR A 100 2.56 -3.22 -3.20
CA THR A 100 3.50 -3.32 -4.32
C THR A 100 2.92 -2.71 -5.59
N CYS A 101 3.75 -2.12 -6.44
CA CYS A 101 3.30 -1.65 -7.74
C CYS A 101 3.31 -2.79 -8.77
N LYS A 102 2.18 -3.01 -9.47
CA LYS A 102 2.04 -3.95 -10.58
C LYS A 102 1.92 -3.21 -11.91
N GLY A 103 2.75 -3.61 -12.88
CA GLY A 103 2.64 -3.16 -14.28
C GLY A 103 2.83 -1.66 -14.50
N GLY A 104 3.28 -0.94 -13.48
CA GLY A 104 3.53 0.51 -13.52
C GLY A 104 2.32 1.42 -13.52
N ALA A 105 1.13 0.89 -13.26
CA ALA A 105 -0.08 1.68 -13.27
C ALA A 105 -0.94 1.49 -12.02
N GLN A 106 -0.68 0.44 -11.24
CA GLN A 106 -1.62 -0.02 -10.24
C GLN A 106 -0.90 -0.51 -8.99
N TRP A 107 -1.45 -0.18 -7.83
CA TRP A 107 -0.99 -0.70 -6.55
C TRP A 107 -1.76 -1.96 -6.19
N ASP A 108 -1.04 -2.91 -5.63
CA ASP A 108 -1.53 -4.22 -5.25
C ASP A 108 -1.18 -4.53 -3.81
N TYR A 109 -2.15 -5.06 -3.09
CA TYR A 109 -1.98 -5.61 -1.77
C TYR A 109 -2.52 -7.04 -1.78
N ASP A 110 -1.65 -8.01 -1.50
CA ASP A 110 -1.98 -9.44 -1.45
C ASP A 110 -2.77 -9.96 -2.67
N GLY A 111 -2.38 -9.54 -3.87
CA GLY A 111 -3.04 -9.97 -5.10
C GLY A 111 -4.31 -9.22 -5.46
N GLN A 112 -4.69 -8.19 -4.68
CA GLN A 112 -5.85 -7.35 -4.93
C GLN A 112 -5.46 -5.91 -5.23
N ASN A 113 -6.27 -5.27 -6.07
CA ASN A 113 -6.09 -3.87 -6.44
C ASN A 113 -6.34 -2.97 -5.23
N VAL A 114 -5.41 -2.06 -4.95
CA VAL A 114 -5.61 -1.00 -3.96
C VAL A 114 -6.54 0.05 -4.55
N THR A 115 -7.68 0.26 -3.90
CA THR A 115 -8.69 1.26 -4.29
C THR A 115 -8.48 2.56 -3.55
N TYR A 116 -8.19 2.52 -2.25
CA TYR A 116 -7.93 3.70 -1.43
C TYR A 116 -6.86 3.45 -0.38
N ILE A 117 -6.27 4.53 0.11
CA ILE A 117 -5.40 4.54 1.29
C ILE A 117 -5.84 5.65 2.24
N GLY A 118 -5.46 5.60 3.51
CA GLY A 118 -5.78 6.69 4.43
C GLY A 118 -5.55 6.32 5.88
N CYS A 119 -6.08 7.15 6.77
CA CYS A 119 -5.86 7.02 8.19
C CYS A 119 -7.14 7.09 9.00
N TYR A 120 -7.12 6.40 10.13
CA TYR A 120 -8.14 6.55 11.16
C TYR A 120 -7.53 6.29 12.53
N LEU A 121 -8.18 6.79 13.56
CA LEU A 121 -7.87 6.50 14.95
C LEU A 121 -8.83 5.39 15.42
N ALA A 122 -8.29 4.27 15.86
CA ALA A 122 -9.07 3.18 16.44
C ALA A 122 -9.01 3.31 17.96
N GLN A 123 -10.14 3.28 18.64
CA GLN A 123 -10.22 3.17 20.08
C GLN A 123 -10.62 1.74 20.42
N GLU A 124 -9.64 0.96 20.88
CA GLU A 124 -9.87 -0.39 21.35
C GLU A 124 -10.62 -0.30 22.70
N LYS A 125 -11.72 -1.04 22.86
CA LYS A 125 -12.43 -1.06 24.14
C LYS A 125 -11.50 -1.66 25.19
N GLU A 126 -11.45 -1.04 26.38
CA GLU A 126 -10.94 -1.71 27.56
C GLU A 126 -11.75 -3.00 27.73
N LEU A 127 -11.11 -4.16 27.52
CA LEU A 127 -11.65 -5.44 27.96
C LEU A 127 -11.61 -5.39 29.49
N GLU A 128 -12.60 -4.73 30.09
CA GLU A 128 -12.86 -4.83 31.52
C GLU A 128 -12.96 -6.34 31.81
N GLY A 129 -12.01 -6.84 32.60
CA GLY A 129 -11.82 -8.27 32.82
C GLY A 129 -13.12 -9.00 33.16
N GLN A 130 -13.47 -9.95 32.30
CA GLN A 130 -14.37 -11.06 32.63
C GLN A 130 -13.54 -12.27 33.06
#